data_AF-A0ABD0Q4R1-F1
#
_entry.id   AF-A0ABD0Q4R1-F1
#
_cell.length_a   1.000
_cell.length_b   1.000
_cell.length_c   1.000
_cell.angle_alpha   90.00
_cell.angle_beta   90.00
_cell.angle_gamma   90.00
#
_symmetry.space_group_name_H-M   'P 1'
#
loop_
_entity.id
_entity.type
_entity.pdbx_description
1 polymer ?
#
loop_
_entity_poly.entity_id
_entity_poly.type
_entity_poly.pdbx_seq_one_letter_code
_entity_poly.pdbx_strand_id
1 'polypeptide(L)'
;MPATEKDLADDAPWKKIQQNTFTRWCNEHLKTVNKRVADLQLDLSDGLRLISLLEVLSQKKMYRKYHARPTFRQMKLENVSVALEFLDRENIKLVSI
;
A
#
# COMPACT_ATOMS: atom_id res chain seq x y z
N MET A 1 -8.31 33.50 6.81
CA MET A 1 -9.53 33.04 6.13
C MET A 1 -10.07 31.85 6.90
N PRO A 2 -11.39 31.75 7.17
CA PRO A 2 -11.94 30.57 7.83
C PRO A 2 -11.85 29.35 6.89
N ALA A 3 -11.57 28.18 7.45
CA ALA A 3 -11.51 26.92 6.70
C ALA A 3 -12.85 26.67 5.99
N THR A 4 -12.80 26.27 4.73
CA THR A 4 -14.01 25.99 3.94
C THR A 4 -14.62 24.65 4.35
N GLU A 5 -15.92 24.45 4.10
CA GLU A 5 -16.62 23.17 4.34
C GLU A 5 -15.93 21.95 3.71
N LYS A 6 -15.18 22.18 2.62
CA LYS A 6 -14.36 21.19 1.93
C LYS A 6 -13.10 20.81 2.71
N ASP A 7 -12.45 21.77 3.38
CA ASP A 7 -11.30 21.53 4.27
C ASP A 7 -11.71 20.69 5.50
N LEU A 8 -12.91 20.94 6.03
CA LEU A 8 -13.49 20.15 7.14
C LEU A 8 -13.80 18.69 6.75
N ALA A 9 -14.14 18.44 5.49
CA ALA A 9 -14.37 17.09 4.98
C ALA A 9 -13.06 16.31 4.75
N ASP A 10 -11.96 17.02 4.46
CA ASP A 10 -10.62 16.42 4.34
C ASP A 10 -10.00 16.04 5.69
N ASP A 11 -10.31 16.77 6.75
CA ASP A 11 -9.90 16.47 8.14
C ASP A 11 -10.95 15.70 8.96
N ALA A 12 -11.89 15.01 8.30
CA ALA A 12 -12.89 14.24 8.99
C ALA A 12 -12.23 13.20 9.94
N PRO A 13 -12.55 13.17 11.25
CA PRO A 13 -11.83 12.36 12.23
C PRO A 13 -11.75 10.86 11.89
N TRP A 14 -12.75 10.33 11.19
CA TRP A 14 -12.80 8.94 10.77
C TRP A 14 -11.69 8.58 9.76
N LYS A 15 -11.24 9.53 8.91
CA LYS A 15 -10.13 9.30 7.96
C LYS A 15 -8.84 8.97 8.71
N LYS A 16 -8.56 9.72 9.78
CA LYS A 16 -7.40 9.47 10.66
C LYS A 16 -7.50 8.14 11.41
N ILE A 17 -8.68 7.79 11.90
CA ILE A 17 -8.93 6.49 12.55
C ILE A 17 -8.69 5.35 11.57
N GLN A 18 -9.21 5.47 10.35
CA GLN A 18 -9.07 4.47 9.29
C GLN A 18 -7.59 4.31 8.90
N GLN A 19 -6.88 5.41 8.66
CA GLN A 19 -5.44 5.39 8.35
C GLN A 19 -4.65 4.72 9.48
N ASN A 20 -4.89 5.08 10.75
CA ASN A 20 -4.21 4.46 11.88
C ASN A 20 -4.48 2.96 11.99
N THR A 21 -5.73 2.55 11.76
CA THR A 21 -6.15 1.16 11.83
C THR A 21 -5.48 0.34 10.73
N PHE A 22 -5.52 0.82 9.48
CA PHE A 22 -4.87 0.15 8.36
C PHE A 22 -3.35 0.13 8.51
N THR A 23 -2.72 1.21 8.95
CA THR A 23 -1.27 1.22 9.21
C THR A 23 -0.88 0.19 10.26
N ARG A 24 -1.65 0.04 11.36
CA ARG A 24 -1.40 -1.00 12.37
C ARG A 24 -1.58 -2.40 11.79
N TRP A 25 -2.66 -2.63 11.06
CA TRP A 25 -2.93 -3.91 10.42
C TRP A 25 -1.81 -4.32 9.43
N CYS A 26 -1.35 -3.40 8.57
CA CYS A 26 -0.23 -3.64 7.68
C CYS A 26 1.05 -4.00 8.46
N ASN A 27 1.34 -3.26 9.54
CA ASN A 27 2.52 -3.51 10.36
C ASN A 27 2.48 -4.84 11.10
N GLU A 28 1.30 -5.31 11.50
CA GLU A 28 1.13 -6.61 12.14
C GLU A 28 1.54 -7.77 11.22
N HIS A 29 1.28 -7.65 9.92
CA HIS A 29 1.74 -8.63 8.93
C HIS A 29 3.21 -8.41 8.57
N LEU A 30 3.61 -7.16 8.29
CA LEU A 30 4.98 -6.83 7.82
C LEU A 30 6.07 -7.07 8.87
N LYS A 31 5.75 -7.13 10.17
CA LYS A 31 6.72 -7.46 11.23
C LYS A 31 7.39 -8.83 11.00
N THR A 32 6.67 -9.78 10.39
CA THR A 32 7.17 -11.13 10.08
C THR A 32 8.31 -11.14 9.07
N VAL A 33 8.44 -10.09 8.26
CA VAL A 33 9.49 -9.91 7.25
C VAL A 33 10.38 -8.70 7.54
N ASN A 34 10.39 -8.25 8.81
CA ASN A 34 11.17 -7.11 9.30
C ASN A 34 10.94 -5.81 8.49
N LYS A 35 9.68 -5.53 8.13
CA LYS A 35 9.28 -4.30 7.45
C LYS A 35 8.24 -3.54 8.27
N ARG A 36 8.17 -2.22 8.05
CA ARG A 36 7.23 -1.32 8.72
C ARG A 36 6.79 -0.19 7.78
N VAL A 37 5.54 0.20 7.91
CA VAL A 37 4.89 1.38 7.32
C VAL A 37 4.70 2.40 8.45
N ALA A 38 5.25 3.60 8.26
CA ALA A 38 5.00 4.77 9.10
C ALA A 38 3.91 5.64 8.48
N ASP A 39 3.95 5.85 7.16
CA ASP A 39 2.96 6.60 6.41
C ASP A 39 2.42 5.74 5.26
N LEU A 40 1.14 5.40 5.34
CA LEU A 40 0.46 4.56 4.36
C LEU A 40 0.42 5.19 2.95
N GLN A 41 0.42 6.53 2.84
CA GLN A 41 0.40 7.22 1.55
C GLN A 41 1.77 7.18 0.86
N LEU A 42 2.84 7.33 1.64
CA LEU A 42 4.20 7.43 1.10
C LEU A 42 4.89 6.07 0.99
N ASP A 43 4.76 5.22 2.01
CA ASP A 43 5.62 4.03 2.16
C ASP A 43 5.22 2.86 1.26
N LEU A 44 4.02 2.91 0.66
CA LEU A 44 3.55 1.95 -0.34
C LEU A 44 3.84 2.39 -1.78
N SER A 45 4.21 3.66 -2.00
CA SER A 45 4.31 4.28 -3.33
C SER A 45 5.42 3.72 -4.22
N ASP A 46 6.43 3.08 -3.63
CA ASP A 46 7.51 2.41 -4.37
C ASP A 46 7.21 0.93 -4.70
N GLY A 47 6.06 0.44 -4.23
CA GLY A 47 5.56 -0.93 -4.42
C GLY A 47 6.24 -2.00 -3.56
N LEU A 48 7.37 -1.74 -2.91
CA LEU A 48 8.14 -2.79 -2.22
C LEU A 48 7.43 -3.33 -0.98
N ARG A 49 6.86 -2.45 -0.16
CA ARG A 49 6.11 -2.84 1.03
C ARG A 49 4.75 -3.44 0.67
N LEU A 50 4.11 -2.92 -0.37
CA LEU A 50 2.87 -3.48 -0.91
C LEU A 50 3.09 -4.93 -1.36
N ILE A 51 4.12 -5.18 -2.16
CA ILE A 51 4.49 -6.54 -2.59
C ILE A 51 4.72 -7.44 -1.39
N SER A 52 5.52 -6.99 -0.42
CA SER A 52 5.86 -7.79 0.75
C SER A 52 4.61 -8.13 1.59
N LEU A 53 3.68 -7.19 1.71
CA LEU A 53 2.42 -7.41 2.40
C LEU A 53 1.57 -8.47 1.68
N LEU A 54 1.46 -8.39 0.35
CA LEU A 54 0.72 -9.39 -0.43
C LEU A 54 1.34 -10.78 -0.35
N GLU A 55 2.67 -10.89 -0.37
CA GLU A 55 3.35 -12.19 -0.20
C GLU A 55 3.08 -12.80 1.18
N VAL A 56 3.11 -11.98 2.24
CA VAL A 56 2.80 -12.43 3.61
C VAL A 56 1.33 -12.83 3.73
N LEU A 57 0.40 -12.08 3.15
CA LEU A 57 -1.03 -12.39 3.26
C LEU A 57 -1.41 -13.65 2.47
N SER A 58 -0.86 -13.80 1.25
CA SER A 58 -1.18 -14.92 0.37
C SER A 58 -0.36 -16.17 0.65
N GLN A 59 0.74 -16.06 1.42
CA GLN A 59 1.76 -17.11 1.58
C GLN A 59 2.33 -17.59 0.24
N LYS A 60 2.32 -16.73 -0.78
CA LYS A 60 2.83 -16.99 -2.13
C LYS A 60 3.89 -15.96 -2.51
N LYS A 61 4.75 -16.31 -3.47
CA LYS A 61 5.71 -15.38 -4.07
C LYS A 61 5.11 -14.68 -5.28
N MET A 62 5.58 -13.47 -5.56
CA MET A 62 5.24 -12.78 -6.81
C MET A 62 5.63 -13.64 -8.02
N TYR A 63 4.73 -13.77 -8.98
CA TYR A 63 4.98 -14.52 -10.22
C TYR A 63 5.89 -13.76 -11.20
N ARG A 64 6.03 -12.45 -11.01
CA ARG A 64 6.87 -11.55 -11.81
C ARG A 64 8.00 -10.96 -10.98
N LYS A 65 9.13 -10.73 -11.65
CA LYS A 65 10.25 -9.97 -11.07
C LYS A 65 9.83 -8.51 -10.89
N TYR A 66 10.32 -7.91 -9.81
CA TYR A 66 10.12 -6.50 -9.49
C TYR A 66 11.47 -5.88 -9.10
N HIS A 67 11.52 -4.56 -9.05
CA HIS A 67 12.73 -3.79 -8.78
C HIS A 67 12.99 -3.69 -7.29
N ALA A 68 14.04 -4.35 -6.80
CA ALA A 68 14.45 -4.29 -5.38
C ALA A 68 14.95 -2.90 -4.94
N ARG A 69 15.39 -2.06 -5.89
CA ARG A 69 15.85 -0.67 -5.65
C ARG A 69 15.19 0.28 -6.66
N PRO A 70 13.91 0.66 -6.47
CA PRO A 70 13.18 1.48 -7.41
C PRO A 70 13.53 2.98 -7.24
N THR A 71 14.59 3.43 -7.91
CA THR A 71 15.06 4.83 -7.85
C THR A 71 14.24 5.74 -8.77
N PHE A 72 13.83 5.24 -9.94
CA PHE A 72 13.05 5.99 -10.91
C PHE A 72 11.54 5.75 -10.75
N ARG A 73 10.74 6.76 -11.11
CA ARG A 73 9.26 6.68 -11.08
C ARG A 73 8.75 5.47 -11.88
N GLN A 74 9.34 5.19 -13.04
CA GLN A 74 8.98 4.04 -13.87
C GLN A 74 9.14 2.71 -13.11
N MET A 75 10.24 2.52 -12.38
CA MET A 75 10.48 1.30 -11.59
C MET A 75 9.49 1.14 -10.45
N LYS A 76 9.12 2.26 -9.80
CA LYS A 76 8.09 2.29 -8.75
C LYS A 76 6.72 1.89 -9.31
N LEU A 77 6.34 2.45 -10.46
CA LEU A 77 5.10 2.11 -11.14
C LEU A 77 5.07 0.63 -11.54
N GLU A 78 6.17 0.10 -12.10
CA GLU A 78 6.26 -1.32 -12.44
C GLU A 78 6.09 -2.23 -11.22
N ASN A 79 6.69 -1.89 -10.06
CA ASN A 79 6.48 -2.65 -8.83
C ASN A 79 5.00 -2.66 -8.40
N VAL A 80 4.35 -1.49 -8.44
CA VAL A 80 2.92 -1.39 -8.10
C VAL A 80 2.07 -2.19 -9.09
N SER A 81 2.35 -2.09 -10.39
CA SER A 81 1.65 -2.88 -11.42
C SER A 81 1.77 -4.38 -11.16
N VAL A 82 2.95 -4.88 -10.79
CA VAL A 82 3.13 -6.30 -10.42
C VAL A 82 2.25 -6.69 -9.23
N ALA A 83 2.14 -5.83 -8.21
CA ALA A 83 1.27 -6.07 -7.07
C ALA A 83 -0.23 -6.08 -7.45
N LEU A 84 -0.65 -5.17 -8.33
CA LEU A 84 -2.05 -5.10 -8.78
C LEU A 84 -2.43 -6.28 -9.67
N GLU A 85 -1.56 -6.66 -10.60
CA GLU A 85 -1.77 -7.85 -11.43
C GLU A 85 -1.78 -9.15 -10.58
N PHE A 86 -1.02 -9.21 -9.47
CA PHE A 86 -1.10 -10.33 -8.52
C PHE A 86 -2.48 -10.46 -7.89
N LEU A 87 -3.07 -9.34 -7.47
CA LEU A 87 -4.42 -9.31 -6.90
C LEU A 87 -5.48 -9.74 -7.91
N ASP A 88 -5.37 -9.28 -9.15
CA ASP A 88 -6.26 -9.67 -10.24
C ASP A 88 -6.22 -11.19 -10.50
N ARG A 89 -5.02 -11.78 -10.51
CA ARG A 89 -4.84 -13.23 -10.68
C ARG A 89 -5.36 -14.07 -9.51
N GLU A 90 -5.30 -13.54 -8.29
CA GLU A 90 -5.89 -14.16 -7.11
C GLU A 90 -7.42 -13.93 -7.02
N ASN A 91 -8.02 -13.35 -8.08
CA ASN A 91 -9.46 -13.08 -8.20
C ASN A 91 -9.98 -12.13 -7.12
N ILE A 92 -9.11 -11.22 -6.65
CA ILE A 92 -9.46 -10.16 -5.69
C ILE A 92 -9.91 -8.93 -6.49
N LYS A 93 -11.21 -8.64 -6.42
CA LYS A 93 -11.80 -7.52 -7.15
C LYS A 93 -11.32 -6.18 -6.57
N LEU A 94 -10.61 -5.42 -7.40
CA LEU A 94 -10.24 -4.03 -7.12
C LEU A 94 -11.27 -3.10 -7.76
N VAL A 95 -11.69 -2.06 -7.03
CA VAL A 95 -12.64 -1.06 -7.52
C VAL A 95 -12.01 0.32 -7.37
N SER A 96 -11.81 1.01 -8.50
CA SER A 96 -11.34 2.40 -8.58
C SER A 96 -10.07 2.69 -7.77
N ILE A 97 -8.98 1.98 -8.09
CA ILE A 97 -7.62 2.19 -7.55
C ILE A 97 -6.78 3.01 -8.53
#